data_AF-A0A7C6M9M7-F1
#
_entry.id   AF-A0A7C6M9M7-F1
#
_cell.length_a   1.000
_cell.length_b   1.000
_cell.length_c   1.000
_cell.angle_alpha   90.00
_cell.angle_beta   90.00
_cell.angle_gamma   90.00
#
_symmetry.space_group_name_H-M   'P 1'
#
loop_
_entity.id
_entity.type
_entity.pdbx_description
1 polymer ?
#
loop_
_entity_poly.entity_id
_entity_poly.type
_entity_poly.pdbx_seq_one_letter_code
_entity_poly.pdbx_strand_id
1 'polypeptide(L)'
;VRGEEVVRKIRVSLEEPKAAVITPSFEKTNHKEIDIVGVASDKNGIARVEVSLDNGNSFNLAEGTESWKYRFDTRVIQDGTHVVFIRVFDKYETVGLYSSLVNIDNTPPSIRLELPVDGSRTGETLFVSGQTMDNIKLEEVRGKISNINPSQPAIPAALRDIPFDNELIITRGLNITSLPEGFYNMEVRGYDRAGNITRVSRNFEVYRGVDRNRIEFLYPMNGEKVQGMFNIYGRVISEDPVENLIMYIDGESVDTTQPSRSDYFEFTITPEMMVEGEHKINVQALVKGDKIIRSEDHTVIYTPNGPWVTIDNLIMGDFAVDRPWLTGSAGYAFTEEEVLSLKSKDISKDEKKKLQKKTLQKVEISFDNGKTFQKTESGKKWRYRLETGDLREGYHFMLVRAKMETGEVAVTRTIIQIDKTAPTIRLISPGEGGRYNNELVFSGLSSDDIELDSVMLSLRPGDKSRYAIPSFIQGLYLDWHFWGATLYDIGIGLTFFDDNVKLQLQFGQFTAEQRAVFTGSNMRYGGNVFGLKLLANLLYLPLDFFFGPDFSWLSATAAIGANFSVFTETQSGQPQILSAILLQLEFPRVTLAKRKTFRTFSLYTEG
;
A
#
# COMPACT_ATOMS: atom_id res chain seq x y z
N VAL A 1 10.60 106.23 -2.41
CA VAL A 1 10.68 105.59 -1.08
C VAL A 1 10.91 104.11 -1.30
N ARG A 2 12.09 103.57 -0.95
CA ARG A 2 12.35 102.12 -0.96
C ARG A 2 11.86 101.60 0.40
N GLY A 3 10.92 100.67 0.40
CA GLY A 3 10.41 100.07 1.64
C GLY A 3 11.50 99.30 2.38
N GLU A 4 11.33 99.10 3.69
CA GLU A 4 12.29 98.36 4.51
C GLU A 4 12.51 96.93 3.99
N GLU A 5 13.77 96.52 3.99
CA GLU A 5 14.18 95.19 3.55
C GLU A 5 13.82 94.17 4.64
N VAL A 6 12.96 93.20 4.29
CA VAL A 6 12.61 92.09 5.18
C VAL A 6 13.55 90.93 4.92
N VAL A 7 14.46 90.66 5.84
CA VAL A 7 15.32 89.47 5.80
C VAL A 7 14.66 88.33 6.56
N ARG A 8 14.34 87.24 5.85
CA ARG A 8 13.86 86.00 6.46
C ARG A 8 14.89 84.89 6.24
N LYS A 9 15.43 84.34 7.33
CA LYS A 9 16.24 83.12 7.27
C LYS A 9 15.32 81.94 6.99
N ILE A 10 15.52 81.28 5.86
CA ILE A 10 14.90 79.99 5.54
C ILE A 10 15.94 78.87 5.72
N ARG A 11 15.49 77.73 6.24
CA ARG A 11 16.28 76.50 6.25
C ARG A 11 15.92 75.72 5.00
N VAL A 12 16.94 75.24 4.29
CA VAL A 12 16.76 74.46 3.05
C VAL A 12 17.41 73.11 3.29
N SER A 13 16.62 72.03 3.24
CA SER A 13 17.17 70.68 3.12
C SER A 13 17.47 70.40 1.65
N LEU A 14 18.66 69.88 1.36
CA LEU A 14 19.16 69.70 -0.01
C LEU A 14 19.10 68.24 -0.49
N GLU A 15 18.91 67.29 0.42
CA GLU A 15 18.79 65.86 0.14
C GLU A 15 17.88 65.20 1.18
N GLU A 16 17.32 64.04 0.84
CA GLU A 16 16.61 63.21 1.81
C GLU A 16 17.61 62.43 2.69
N PRO A 17 17.27 62.16 3.97
CA PRO A 17 18.11 61.34 4.83
C PRO A 17 18.20 59.92 4.29
N LYS A 18 19.39 59.31 4.34
CA LYS A 18 19.65 57.95 3.83
C LYS A 18 19.65 56.92 4.94
N ALA A 19 19.16 55.72 4.67
CA ALA A 19 19.13 54.61 5.62
C ALA A 19 19.54 53.27 4.97
N ALA A 20 20.12 52.38 5.77
CA ALA A 20 20.39 51.01 5.37
C ALA A 20 20.23 50.06 6.57
N VAL A 21 19.72 48.86 6.32
CA VAL A 21 19.74 47.74 7.28
C VAL A 21 21.05 46.99 7.12
N ILE A 22 21.73 46.71 8.24
CA ILE A 22 22.99 45.95 8.30
C ILE A 22 22.73 44.51 8.73
N THR A 23 21.83 44.27 9.69
CA THR A 23 21.55 42.93 10.23
C THR A 23 20.07 42.82 10.60
N PRO A 24 19.41 41.67 10.40
CA PRO A 24 19.93 40.46 9.74
C PRO A 24 20.16 40.67 8.23
N SER A 25 21.12 39.92 7.66
CA SER A 25 21.26 39.82 6.20
C SER A 25 20.00 39.20 5.60
N PHE A 26 19.63 39.59 4.38
CA PHE A 26 18.51 39.01 3.65
C PHE A 26 18.71 37.50 3.35
N GLU A 27 19.92 36.96 3.49
CA GLU A 27 20.17 35.51 3.33
C GLU A 27 19.93 34.71 4.61
N LYS A 28 19.80 35.40 5.76
CA LYS A 28 19.58 34.75 7.05
C LYS A 28 18.09 34.55 7.28
N THR A 29 17.70 33.31 7.55
CA THR A 29 16.36 32.99 8.08
C THR A 29 16.39 33.15 9.60
N ASN A 30 15.37 33.79 10.16
CA ASN A 30 15.35 34.17 11.57
C ASN A 30 14.09 33.63 12.26
N HIS A 31 14.18 33.44 13.58
CA HIS A 31 13.08 32.98 14.42
C HIS A 31 13.21 33.58 15.84
N LYS A 32 12.10 33.59 16.59
CA LYS A 32 11.99 34.17 17.94
C LYS A 32 12.29 35.67 17.98
N GLU A 33 13.02 36.15 18.97
CA GLU A 33 13.36 37.56 19.09
C GLU A 33 14.53 37.92 18.18
N ILE A 34 14.33 38.93 17.32
CA ILE A 34 15.35 39.40 16.39
C ILE A 34 15.53 40.91 16.50
N ASP A 35 16.76 41.34 16.21
CA ASP A 35 17.17 42.74 16.20
C ASP A 35 17.44 43.16 14.75
N ILE A 36 16.67 44.13 14.24
CA ILE A 36 17.02 44.84 13.01
C ILE A 36 17.95 45.99 13.40
N VAL A 37 19.18 45.94 12.91
CA VAL A 37 20.20 46.96 13.15
C VAL A 37 20.54 47.62 11.83
N GLY A 38 20.60 48.93 11.83
CA GLY A 38 20.93 49.71 10.65
C GLY A 38 21.64 51.01 10.94
N VAL A 39 21.97 51.72 9.87
CA VAL A 39 22.57 53.05 9.91
C VAL A 39 21.70 54.05 9.17
N ALA A 40 21.77 55.30 9.59
CA ALA A 40 21.14 56.42 8.93
C ALA A 40 22.10 57.62 8.87
N SER A 41 22.02 58.42 7.82
CA SER A 41 22.92 59.56 7.62
C SER A 41 22.25 60.68 6.84
N ASP A 42 22.46 61.91 7.29
CA ASP A 42 22.06 63.14 6.61
C ASP A 42 22.94 64.30 7.11
N LYS A 43 23.22 65.29 6.25
CA LYS A 43 24.03 66.47 6.64
C LYS A 43 23.35 67.34 7.70
N ASN A 44 22.02 67.31 7.78
CA ASN A 44 21.22 68.00 8.79
C ASN A 44 21.13 67.20 10.10
N GLY A 45 21.66 65.97 10.13
CA GLY A 45 21.55 65.02 11.23
C GLY A 45 20.19 64.32 11.29
N ILE A 46 20.18 63.14 11.92
CA ILE A 46 18.98 62.29 12.02
C ILE A 46 18.21 62.61 13.31
N ALA A 47 16.91 62.87 13.18
CA ALA A 47 16.00 63.11 14.29
C ALA A 47 15.44 61.81 14.88
N ARG A 48 14.93 60.91 14.02
CA ARG A 48 14.39 59.60 14.43
C ARG A 48 14.35 58.63 13.25
N VAL A 49 14.32 57.34 13.59
CA VAL A 49 14.12 56.24 12.65
C VAL A 49 12.88 55.46 13.08
N GLU A 50 12.04 55.11 12.13
CA GLU A 50 10.84 54.31 12.37
C GLU A 50 10.82 53.09 11.45
N VAL A 51 10.37 51.95 11.98
CA VAL A 51 10.37 50.66 11.30
C VAL A 51 8.95 50.12 11.20
N SER A 52 8.58 49.63 10.02
CA SER A 52 7.32 48.93 9.74
C SER A 52 7.58 47.51 9.29
N LEU A 53 6.82 46.56 9.85
CA LEU A 53 6.85 45.12 9.55
C LEU A 53 5.53 44.62 8.93
N ASP A 54 4.59 45.53 8.70
CA ASP A 54 3.23 45.25 8.22
C ASP A 54 2.95 45.94 6.89
N ASN A 55 3.97 46.01 6.03
CA ASN A 55 3.91 46.60 4.71
C ASN A 55 3.50 48.10 4.71
N GLY A 56 3.90 48.84 5.75
CA GLY A 56 3.68 50.29 5.86
C GLY A 56 2.36 50.69 6.51
N ASN A 57 1.59 49.77 7.08
CA ASN A 57 0.33 50.09 7.78
C ASN A 57 0.59 50.78 9.13
N SER A 58 1.63 50.36 9.85
CA SER A 58 2.07 50.97 11.10
C SER A 58 3.58 51.10 11.16
N PHE A 59 4.05 52.10 11.89
CA PHE A 59 5.47 52.40 12.05
C PHE A 59 5.79 52.56 13.53
N ASN A 60 6.88 51.92 13.96
CA ASN A 60 7.32 51.86 15.34
C ASN A 60 8.65 52.58 15.47
N LEU A 61 8.83 53.33 16.56
CA LEU A 61 10.07 54.07 16.81
C LEU A 61 11.23 53.09 17.09
N ALA A 62 12.34 53.24 16.36
CA ALA A 62 13.57 52.51 16.61
C ALA A 62 14.39 53.17 17.72
N GLU A 63 15.19 52.37 18.43
CA GLU A 63 16.18 52.86 19.38
C GLU A 63 17.37 53.45 18.63
N GLY A 64 17.78 54.67 18.97
CA GLY A 64 18.92 55.36 18.33
C GLY A 64 18.55 56.20 17.10
N THR A 65 19.57 56.74 16.43
CA THR A 65 19.41 57.64 15.27
C THR A 65 20.33 57.24 14.13
N GLU A 66 21.58 57.71 14.10
CA GLU A 66 22.56 57.39 13.05
C GLU A 66 22.98 55.92 13.07
N SER A 67 23.02 55.32 14.25
CA SER A 67 23.02 53.87 14.44
C SER A 67 21.75 53.53 15.20
N TRP A 68 20.92 52.68 14.61
CA TRP A 68 19.58 52.42 15.11
C TRP A 68 19.31 50.92 15.20
N LYS A 69 18.37 50.57 16.08
CA LYS A 69 17.99 49.20 16.38
C LYS A 69 16.49 49.09 16.61
N TYR A 70 15.87 48.05 16.09
CA TYR A 70 14.49 47.69 16.39
C TYR A 70 14.37 46.21 16.72
N ARG A 71 13.90 45.90 17.93
CA ARG A 71 13.70 44.54 18.43
C ARG A 71 12.23 44.14 18.31
N PHE A 72 11.97 42.94 17.81
CA PHE A 72 10.63 42.37 17.80
C PHE A 72 10.67 40.84 17.89
N ASP A 73 9.50 40.26 18.17
CA ASP A 73 9.29 38.81 18.22
C ASP A 73 8.67 38.33 16.90
N THR A 74 9.31 37.39 16.22
CA THR A 74 8.82 36.87 14.94
C THR A 74 7.59 35.97 15.07
N ARG A 75 7.22 35.52 16.28
CA ARG A 75 6.05 34.62 16.49
C ARG A 75 4.71 35.26 16.11
N VAL A 76 4.66 36.59 16.01
CA VAL A 76 3.45 37.32 15.57
C VAL A 76 3.45 37.61 14.06
N ILE A 77 4.46 37.12 13.34
CA ILE A 77 4.62 37.29 11.89
C ILE A 77 4.64 35.90 11.25
N GLN A 78 3.94 35.75 10.12
CA GLN A 78 3.87 34.49 9.38
C GLN A 78 5.24 34.12 8.81
N ASP A 79 5.45 32.85 8.50
CA ASP A 79 6.69 32.40 7.86
C ASP A 79 6.79 32.91 6.42
N GLY A 80 8.02 33.18 5.97
CA GLY A 80 8.33 33.66 4.62
C GLY A 80 9.21 34.90 4.61
N THR A 81 9.36 35.46 3.41
CA THR A 81 10.11 36.71 3.17
C THR A 81 9.20 37.91 3.32
N HIS A 82 9.54 38.81 4.25
CA HIS A 82 8.79 40.04 4.52
C HIS A 82 9.60 41.28 4.14
N VAL A 83 8.89 42.30 3.66
CA VAL A 83 9.47 43.61 3.41
C VAL A 83 9.41 44.43 4.69
N VAL A 84 10.56 44.96 5.11
CA VAL A 84 10.68 45.91 6.21
C VAL A 84 10.79 47.30 5.63
N PHE A 85 9.90 48.22 6.01
CA PHE A 85 10.05 49.63 5.64
C PHE A 85 10.73 50.43 6.75
N ILE A 86 11.62 51.33 6.35
CA ILE A 86 12.38 52.20 7.24
C ILE A 86 12.09 53.64 6.83
N ARG A 87 11.46 54.40 7.73
CA ARG A 87 11.32 55.86 7.59
C ARG A 87 12.37 56.55 8.43
N VAL A 88 13.09 57.47 7.83
CA VAL A 88 14.08 58.28 8.51
C VAL A 88 13.72 59.74 8.38
N PHE A 89 13.75 60.45 9.50
CA PHE A 89 13.48 61.88 9.57
C PHE A 89 14.77 62.62 9.88
N ASP A 90 15.13 63.60 9.06
CA ASP A 90 16.19 64.55 9.41
C ASP A 90 15.68 65.55 10.47
N LYS A 91 16.57 66.38 11.04
CA LYS A 91 16.17 67.43 12.01
C LYS A 91 15.28 68.53 11.42
N TYR A 92 15.09 68.55 10.11
CA TYR A 92 14.23 69.49 9.39
C TYR A 92 12.90 68.83 8.98
N GLU A 93 12.62 67.62 9.47
CA GLU A 93 11.43 66.81 9.19
C GLU A 93 11.29 66.37 7.72
N THR A 94 12.38 66.38 6.95
CA THR A 94 12.45 65.71 5.65
C THR A 94 12.45 64.20 5.86
N VAL A 95 11.68 63.48 5.05
CA VAL A 95 11.49 62.02 5.19
C VAL A 95 12.18 61.28 4.06
N GLY A 96 13.02 60.31 4.39
CA GLY A 96 13.50 59.27 3.49
C GLY A 96 12.80 57.94 3.80
N LEU A 97 12.38 57.21 2.76
CA LEU A 97 11.72 55.90 2.88
C LEU A 97 12.55 54.83 2.16
N TYR A 98 12.96 53.80 2.90
CA TYR A 98 13.76 52.69 2.40
C TYR A 98 13.10 51.36 2.73
N SER A 99 13.51 50.30 2.04
CA SER A 99 13.02 48.94 2.28
C SER A 99 14.18 47.96 2.40
N SER A 100 14.01 46.95 3.25
CA SER A 100 14.88 45.77 3.34
C SER A 100 14.03 44.50 3.37
N LEU A 101 14.66 43.33 3.29
CA LEU A 101 14.01 42.03 3.42
C LEU A 101 14.42 41.37 4.72
N VAL A 102 13.47 40.67 5.34
CA VAL A 102 13.72 39.76 6.45
C VAL A 102 13.03 38.42 6.16
N ASN A 103 13.78 37.32 6.27
CA ASN A 103 13.20 35.98 6.19
C ASN A 103 12.89 35.49 7.60
N ILE A 104 11.65 35.07 7.79
CA ILE A 104 11.12 34.59 9.06
C ILE A 104 10.68 33.14 8.89
N ASP A 105 11.05 32.29 9.84
CA ASP A 105 10.63 30.90 9.88
C ASP A 105 10.51 30.41 11.32
N ASN A 106 9.27 30.34 11.81
CA ASN A 106 8.94 29.90 13.15
C ASN A 106 8.53 28.43 13.21
N THR A 107 8.37 27.76 12.06
CA THR A 107 7.84 26.41 11.99
C THR A 107 9.00 25.41 12.01
N PRO A 108 9.05 24.49 12.99
CA PRO A 108 10.07 23.45 12.97
C PRO A 108 9.82 22.41 11.87
N PRO A 109 10.88 21.73 11.39
CA PRO A 109 10.73 20.66 10.43
C PRO A 109 9.91 19.51 11.03
N SER A 110 9.25 18.71 10.20
CA SER A 110 8.53 17.51 10.60
C SER A 110 9.34 16.25 10.26
N ILE A 111 9.35 15.29 11.19
CA ILE A 111 10.03 13.99 11.02
C ILE A 111 9.05 12.89 11.38
N ARG A 112 8.95 11.86 10.54
CA ARG A 112 8.18 10.65 10.85
C ARG A 112 9.03 9.43 10.50
N LEU A 113 9.37 8.65 11.52
CA LEU A 113 10.08 7.38 11.35
C LEU A 113 9.10 6.22 11.20
N GLU A 114 9.36 5.38 10.21
CA GLU A 114 8.71 4.08 10.02
C GLU A 114 9.57 2.98 10.64
N LEU A 115 10.89 3.04 10.42
CA LEU A 115 11.86 2.15 11.03
C LEU A 115 12.94 2.92 11.79
N PRO A 116 13.46 2.38 12.90
CA PRO A 116 13.00 1.15 13.55
C PRO A 116 11.62 1.31 14.19
N VAL A 117 10.84 0.22 14.26
CA VAL A 117 9.65 0.17 15.10
C VAL A 117 10.11 0.18 16.57
N ASP A 118 9.33 0.82 17.44
CA ASP A 118 9.67 0.86 18.85
C ASP A 118 9.70 -0.55 19.46
N GLY A 119 10.81 -0.92 20.09
CA GLY A 119 11.07 -2.25 20.62
C GLY A 119 11.57 -3.29 19.62
N SER A 120 11.87 -2.91 18.37
CA SER A 120 12.36 -3.87 17.36
C SER A 120 13.67 -4.55 17.77
N ARG A 121 13.85 -5.81 17.38
CA ARG A 121 15.10 -6.56 17.54
C ARG A 121 15.90 -6.57 16.25
N THR A 122 17.21 -6.40 16.36
CA THR A 122 18.14 -6.45 15.23
C THR A 122 19.51 -6.95 15.69
N GLY A 123 20.27 -7.66 14.86
CA GLY A 123 21.61 -8.09 15.26
C GLY A 123 22.77 -7.24 14.73
N GLU A 124 22.87 -7.11 13.40
CA GLU A 124 24.07 -6.54 12.75
C GLU A 124 23.82 -5.18 12.09
N THR A 125 22.64 -4.98 11.50
CA THR A 125 22.29 -3.76 10.77
C THR A 125 20.96 -3.18 11.25
N LEU A 126 20.99 -1.99 11.83
CA LEU A 126 19.78 -1.24 12.16
C LEU A 126 19.32 -0.45 10.94
N PHE A 127 18.16 -0.79 10.38
CA PHE A 127 17.53 0.00 9.31
C PHE A 127 16.76 1.18 9.90
N VAL A 128 17.09 2.38 9.42
CA VAL A 128 16.39 3.63 9.74
C VAL A 128 15.68 4.08 8.48
N SER A 129 14.35 4.19 8.56
CA SER A 129 13.50 4.62 7.45
C SER A 129 12.48 5.66 7.92
N GLY A 130 12.21 6.67 7.11
CA GLY A 130 11.20 7.67 7.42
C GLY A 130 11.15 8.81 6.42
N GLN A 131 10.50 9.89 6.84
CA GLN A 131 10.35 11.12 6.05
C GLN A 131 10.71 12.36 6.87
N THR A 132 11.27 13.35 6.18
CA THR A 132 11.59 14.67 6.70
C THR A 132 11.04 15.74 5.78
N MET A 133 10.36 16.74 6.34
CA MET A 133 9.75 17.81 5.55
C MET A 133 9.82 19.12 6.30
N ASP A 134 10.08 20.20 5.57
CA ASP A 134 10.13 21.56 6.09
C ASP A 134 9.37 22.51 5.14
N ASN A 135 8.79 23.59 5.66
CA ASN A 135 8.03 24.57 4.88
C ASN A 135 8.94 25.54 4.11
N ILE A 136 10.18 25.78 4.55
CA ILE A 136 11.11 26.70 3.90
C ILE A 136 12.36 25.97 3.41
N LYS A 137 13.15 25.39 4.30
CA LYS A 137 14.35 24.61 3.96
C LYS A 137 14.82 23.79 5.14
N LEU A 138 14.80 22.47 4.96
CA LEU A 138 15.53 21.53 5.80
C LEU A 138 17.04 21.72 5.57
N GLU A 139 17.77 22.05 6.63
CA GLU A 139 19.20 22.34 6.58
C GLU A 139 20.02 21.09 6.93
N GLU A 140 19.56 20.28 7.87
CA GLU A 140 20.33 19.13 8.34
C GLU A 140 19.46 18.05 9.00
N VAL A 141 19.78 16.77 8.75
CA VAL A 141 19.23 15.63 9.50
C VAL A 141 20.35 14.82 10.15
N ARG A 142 20.27 14.59 11.46
CA ARG A 142 21.28 13.85 12.24
C ARG A 142 20.65 12.80 13.15
N GLY A 143 21.25 11.61 13.16
CA GLY A 143 20.97 10.53 14.10
C GLY A 143 21.94 10.48 15.27
N LYS A 144 21.52 9.82 16.34
CA LYS A 144 22.42 9.34 17.39
C LYS A 144 21.85 8.07 18.03
N ILE A 145 22.71 7.14 18.38
CA ILE A 145 22.40 5.99 19.23
C ILE A 145 22.91 6.29 20.64
N SER A 146 22.10 5.96 21.64
CA SER A 146 22.44 6.13 23.06
C SER A 146 22.08 4.90 23.87
N ASN A 147 22.85 4.65 24.94
CA ASN A 147 22.56 3.59 25.89
C ASN A 147 21.29 3.92 26.66
N ILE A 148 20.42 2.94 26.82
CA ILE A 148 19.30 3.03 27.78
C ILE A 148 19.78 2.56 29.15
N ASN A 149 20.64 1.52 29.19
CA ASN A 149 21.23 1.03 30.42
C ASN A 149 22.58 1.71 30.68
N PRO A 150 22.75 2.48 31.78
CA PRO A 150 24.00 3.16 32.10
C PRO A 150 25.21 2.23 32.28
N SER A 151 24.98 0.95 32.57
CA SER A 151 26.02 -0.08 32.74
C SER A 151 26.58 -0.60 31.41
N GLN A 152 25.97 -0.25 30.26
CA GLN A 152 26.48 -0.66 28.96
C GLN A 152 27.76 0.10 28.58
N PRO A 153 28.66 -0.51 27.79
CA PRO A 153 29.84 0.17 27.25
C PRO A 153 29.49 1.43 26.46
N ALA A 154 30.44 2.35 26.36
CA ALA A 154 30.23 3.60 25.67
C ALA A 154 30.00 3.39 24.16
N ILE A 155 29.01 4.08 23.59
CA ILE A 155 28.67 4.00 22.15
C ILE A 155 29.87 4.42 21.29
N PRO A 156 30.22 3.73 20.20
CA PRO A 156 31.26 4.17 19.26
C PRO A 156 30.99 5.55 18.67
N ALA A 157 32.04 6.35 18.41
CA ALA A 157 31.89 7.73 17.95
C ALA A 157 31.04 7.88 16.68
N ALA A 158 31.19 6.96 15.72
CA ALA A 158 30.43 6.92 14.47
C ALA A 158 28.90 6.76 14.67
N LEU A 159 28.47 6.24 15.82
CA LEU A 159 27.06 6.04 16.15
C LEU A 159 26.49 7.13 17.07
N ARG A 160 27.33 8.06 17.57
CA ARG A 160 26.88 9.18 18.42
C ARG A 160 26.42 10.39 17.63
N ASP A 161 26.83 10.50 16.38
CA ASP A 161 26.47 11.58 15.48
C ASP A 161 26.51 11.07 14.03
N ILE A 162 25.33 10.75 13.51
CA ILE A 162 25.14 10.07 12.23
C ILE A 162 24.52 11.08 11.27
N PRO A 163 25.26 11.65 10.30
CA PRO A 163 24.67 12.54 9.31
C PRO A 163 23.79 11.74 8.37
N PHE A 164 22.56 12.17 8.11
CA PHE A 164 21.72 11.62 7.03
C PHE A 164 21.77 12.55 5.81
N ASP A 165 21.38 12.04 4.66
CA ASP A 165 21.18 12.88 3.48
C ASP A 165 19.99 13.82 3.73
N ASN A 166 20.13 15.09 3.33
CA ASN A 166 19.12 16.13 3.56
C ASN A 166 17.97 16.03 2.54
N GLU A 167 17.43 14.83 2.39
CA GLU A 167 16.36 14.52 1.43
C GLU A 167 14.99 14.43 2.13
N LEU A 168 13.93 14.31 1.34
CA LEU A 168 12.58 14.11 1.87
C LEU A 168 12.40 12.74 2.53
N ILE A 169 13.20 11.76 2.13
CA ILE A 169 13.14 10.37 2.60
C ILE A 169 14.44 10.04 3.32
N ILE A 170 14.33 9.46 4.52
CA ILE A 170 15.45 8.85 5.22
C ILE A 170 15.42 7.37 4.88
N THR A 171 16.52 6.84 4.31
CA THR A 171 16.71 5.40 4.13
C THR A 171 18.17 5.05 4.38
N ARG A 172 18.48 4.38 5.50
CA ARG A 172 19.86 3.98 5.80
C ARG A 172 19.96 2.74 6.67
N GLY A 173 20.82 1.80 6.28
CA GLY A 173 21.30 0.73 7.15
C GLY A 173 22.52 1.19 7.96
N LEU A 174 22.46 1.03 9.28
CA LEU A 174 23.55 1.36 10.20
C LEU A 174 24.18 0.07 10.72
N ASN A 175 25.49 -0.10 10.49
CA ASN A 175 26.22 -1.23 11.07
C ASN A 175 26.38 -1.04 12.59
N ILE A 176 25.79 -1.94 13.36
CA ILE A 176 25.75 -1.96 14.83
C ILE A 176 26.50 -3.16 15.44
N THR A 177 27.30 -3.87 14.64
CA THR A 177 28.11 -5.03 15.10
C THR A 177 29.02 -4.71 16.28
N SER A 178 29.45 -3.45 16.40
CA SER A 178 30.28 -2.95 17.50
C SER A 178 29.51 -2.70 18.81
N LEU A 179 28.18 -2.71 18.79
CA LEU A 179 27.35 -2.57 19.99
C LEU A 179 27.14 -3.94 20.65
N PRO A 180 27.40 -4.11 21.96
CA PRO A 180 26.99 -5.29 22.71
C PRO A 180 25.48 -5.54 22.67
N GLU A 181 25.03 -6.74 23.03
CA GLU A 181 23.60 -7.03 23.18
C GLU A 181 22.93 -6.13 24.24
N GLY A 182 21.63 -5.90 24.06
CA GLY A 182 20.79 -5.12 24.98
C GLY A 182 20.04 -3.98 24.30
N PHE A 183 19.35 -3.18 25.11
CA PHE A 183 18.47 -2.11 24.63
C PHE A 183 19.20 -0.79 24.41
N TYR A 184 18.89 -0.13 23.30
CA TYR A 184 19.43 1.16 22.88
C TYR A 184 18.31 2.07 22.39
N ASN A 185 18.57 3.38 22.40
CA ASN A 185 17.67 4.38 21.83
C ASN A 185 18.31 5.00 20.59
N MET A 186 17.58 5.00 19.48
CA MET A 186 17.88 5.74 18.26
C MET A 186 17.08 7.05 18.27
N GLU A 187 17.77 8.19 18.21
CA GLU A 187 17.15 9.52 18.07
C GLU A 187 17.55 10.11 16.72
N VAL A 188 16.56 10.60 15.96
CA VAL A 188 16.75 11.39 14.74
C VAL A 188 16.30 12.82 14.99
N ARG A 189 17.14 13.77 14.57
CA ARG A 189 16.95 15.22 14.73
C ARG A 189 16.99 15.88 13.36
N GLY A 190 16.10 16.83 13.12
CA GLY A 190 16.03 17.63 11.91
C GLY A 190 16.15 19.09 12.28
N TYR A 191 16.98 19.82 11.55
CA TYR A 191 17.26 21.24 11.71
C TYR A 191 16.85 21.96 10.42
N ASP A 192 16.13 23.07 10.55
CA ASP A 192 15.89 23.97 9.42
C ASP A 192 16.94 25.08 9.35
N ARG A 193 16.82 25.94 8.34
CA ARG A 193 17.74 27.06 8.11
C ARG A 193 17.64 28.16 9.17
N ALA A 194 16.53 28.29 9.89
CA ALA A 194 16.37 29.24 10.99
C ALA A 194 16.90 28.71 12.33
N GLY A 195 17.21 27.41 12.40
CA GLY A 195 17.66 26.71 13.59
C GLY A 195 16.53 26.15 14.45
N ASN A 196 15.29 26.02 13.95
CA ASN A 196 14.29 25.22 14.64
C ASN A 196 14.65 23.73 14.54
N ILE A 197 14.19 22.95 15.52
CA ILE A 197 14.61 21.55 15.67
C ILE A 197 13.42 20.66 16.03
N THR A 198 13.30 19.54 15.34
CA THR A 198 12.41 18.43 15.72
C THR A 198 13.23 17.18 16.06
N ARG A 199 12.73 16.37 17.00
CA ARG A 199 13.38 15.13 17.44
C ARG A 199 12.36 14.00 17.51
N VAL A 200 12.73 12.84 17.00
CA VAL A 200 11.95 11.60 17.11
C VAL A 200 12.87 10.50 17.61
N SER A 201 12.40 9.66 18.52
CA SER A 201 13.20 8.55 19.04
C SER A 201 12.45 7.22 19.05
N ARG A 202 13.21 6.14 19.01
CA ARG A 202 12.76 4.75 19.00
C ARG A 202 13.73 3.89 19.81
N ASN A 203 13.21 3.01 20.64
CA ASN A 203 13.99 2.01 21.32
C ASN A 203 14.15 0.77 20.42
N PHE A 204 15.30 0.12 20.47
CA PHE A 204 15.55 -1.15 19.80
C PHE A 204 16.47 -2.03 20.64
N GLU A 205 16.42 -3.33 20.41
CA GLU A 205 17.26 -4.32 21.08
C GLU A 205 18.28 -4.88 20.10
N VAL A 206 19.56 -4.81 20.48
CA VAL A 206 20.62 -5.56 19.83
C VAL A 206 20.55 -6.99 20.34
N TYR A 207 20.19 -7.92 19.46
CA TYR A 207 19.97 -9.33 19.79
C TYR A 207 20.85 -10.24 18.93
N ARG A 208 21.65 -11.11 19.55
CA ARG A 208 22.54 -12.08 18.88
C ARG A 208 22.48 -13.46 19.55
N GLY A 209 21.35 -13.77 20.19
CA GLY A 209 21.08 -15.10 20.71
C GLY A 209 21.24 -16.19 19.65
N VAL A 210 21.63 -17.39 20.07
CA VAL A 210 21.81 -18.56 19.18
C VAL A 210 20.53 -18.96 18.44
N ASP A 211 19.37 -18.55 18.95
CA ASP A 211 18.05 -18.76 18.37
C ASP A 211 17.66 -17.69 17.33
N ARG A 212 18.46 -16.65 17.12
CA ARG A 212 18.20 -15.58 16.14
C ARG A 212 18.06 -16.12 14.71
N ASN A 213 18.96 -17.03 14.35
CA ASN A 213 18.98 -17.70 13.06
C ASN A 213 18.82 -19.20 13.29
N ARG A 214 17.68 -19.77 12.89
CA ARG A 214 17.38 -21.19 13.18
C ARG A 214 16.46 -21.80 12.13
N ILE A 215 16.44 -23.13 12.11
CA ILE A 215 15.51 -23.93 11.30
C ILE A 215 14.60 -24.70 12.25
N GLU A 216 13.29 -24.59 12.04
CA GLU A 216 12.25 -25.25 12.82
C GLU A 216 11.57 -26.32 11.95
N PHE A 217 11.53 -27.56 12.41
CA PHE A 217 10.70 -28.60 11.79
C PHE A 217 9.27 -28.52 12.31
N LEU A 218 8.31 -28.58 11.39
CA LEU A 218 6.87 -28.50 11.70
C LEU A 218 6.15 -29.82 11.44
N TYR A 219 6.60 -30.58 10.43
CA TYR A 219 6.08 -31.90 10.12
C TYR A 219 7.13 -32.72 9.34
N PRO A 220 7.24 -34.04 9.55
CA PRO A 220 6.66 -34.81 10.65
C PRO A 220 7.11 -34.30 12.02
N MET A 221 6.42 -34.68 13.09
CA MET A 221 6.87 -34.43 14.46
C MET A 221 8.09 -35.32 14.78
N ASN A 222 8.92 -34.91 15.74
CA ASN A 222 10.10 -35.68 16.12
C ASN A 222 9.68 -37.05 16.68
N GLY A 223 10.21 -38.13 16.10
CA GLY A 223 9.86 -39.52 16.39
C GLY A 223 8.54 -40.01 15.76
N GLU A 224 7.91 -39.22 14.88
CA GLU A 224 6.66 -39.61 14.22
C GLU A 224 6.87 -40.81 13.27
N LYS A 225 5.89 -41.71 13.24
CA LYS A 225 5.84 -42.83 12.29
C LYS A 225 5.27 -42.36 10.98
N VAL A 226 6.04 -42.48 9.91
CA VAL A 226 5.67 -42.06 8.57
C VAL A 226 5.85 -43.21 7.59
N GLN A 227 5.08 -43.21 6.51
CA GLN A 227 5.11 -44.32 5.56
C GLN A 227 4.79 -43.88 4.14
N GLY A 228 5.25 -44.67 3.16
CA GLY A 228 5.07 -44.35 1.75
C GLY A 228 5.65 -42.98 1.39
N MET A 229 4.93 -42.19 0.59
CA MET A 229 5.34 -40.83 0.23
C MET A 229 4.82 -39.82 1.26
N PHE A 230 5.67 -38.93 1.76
CA PHE A 230 5.25 -37.88 2.69
C PHE A 230 6.09 -36.62 2.51
N ASN A 231 5.57 -35.49 3.00
CA ASN A 231 6.27 -34.21 2.90
C ASN A 231 6.90 -33.88 4.26
N ILE A 232 8.08 -33.26 4.22
CA ILE A 232 8.73 -32.63 5.36
C ILE A 232 8.52 -31.13 5.22
N TYR A 233 8.00 -30.51 6.26
CA TYR A 233 7.78 -29.08 6.34
C TYR A 233 8.56 -28.49 7.50
N GLY A 234 9.08 -27.30 7.27
CA GLY A 234 9.68 -26.48 8.30
C GLY A 234 9.70 -25.01 7.94
N ARG A 235 10.29 -24.22 8.83
CA ARG A 235 10.49 -22.79 8.68
C ARG A 235 11.94 -22.45 8.92
N VAL A 236 12.51 -21.59 8.09
CA VAL A 236 13.81 -20.97 8.34
C VAL A 236 13.58 -19.57 8.88
N ILE A 237 14.31 -19.20 9.92
CA ILE A 237 14.26 -17.87 10.53
C ILE A 237 15.68 -17.31 10.37
N SER A 238 15.82 -16.25 9.59
CA SER A 238 17.11 -15.64 9.28
C SER A 238 16.92 -14.14 9.01
N GLU A 239 17.83 -13.30 9.52
CA GLU A 239 17.86 -11.88 9.16
C GLU A 239 18.48 -11.64 7.77
N ASP A 240 19.27 -12.60 7.29
CA ASP A 240 19.92 -12.56 5.99
C ASP A 240 19.14 -13.45 4.99
N PRO A 241 19.02 -13.06 3.70
CA PRO A 241 18.32 -13.87 2.70
C PRO A 241 18.90 -15.29 2.57
N VAL A 242 18.02 -16.27 2.61
CA VAL A 242 18.34 -17.70 2.44
C VAL A 242 18.26 -18.05 0.95
N GLU A 243 19.35 -18.56 0.38
CA GLU A 243 19.44 -18.87 -1.04
C GLU A 243 18.86 -20.26 -1.35
N ASN A 244 19.26 -21.27 -0.58
CA ASN A 244 18.80 -22.66 -0.73
C ASN A 244 18.81 -23.39 0.62
N LEU A 245 18.00 -24.44 0.73
CA LEU A 245 18.03 -25.42 1.81
C LEU A 245 18.40 -26.79 1.28
N ILE A 246 19.34 -27.46 1.95
CA ILE A 246 19.81 -28.80 1.60
C ILE A 246 19.37 -29.75 2.70
N MET A 247 18.66 -30.80 2.34
CA MET A 247 18.23 -31.85 3.26
C MET A 247 19.25 -32.99 3.28
N TYR A 248 19.55 -33.44 4.50
CA TYR A 248 20.39 -34.58 4.78
C TYR A 248 19.56 -35.67 5.47
N ILE A 249 19.77 -36.92 5.08
CA ILE A 249 19.22 -38.11 5.75
C ILE A 249 20.41 -38.98 6.15
N ASP A 250 20.52 -39.30 7.43
CA ASP A 250 21.63 -40.07 8.03
C ASP A 250 23.04 -39.55 7.67
N GLY A 251 23.14 -38.24 7.43
CA GLY A 251 24.39 -37.55 7.10
C GLY A 251 24.70 -37.44 5.60
N GLU A 252 23.89 -38.05 4.72
CA GLU A 252 24.03 -37.92 3.27
C GLU A 252 23.08 -36.85 2.73
N SER A 253 23.54 -36.01 1.80
CA SER A 253 22.67 -35.00 1.15
C SER A 253 21.74 -35.68 0.15
N VAL A 254 20.43 -35.48 0.30
CA VAL A 254 19.43 -36.20 -0.50
C VAL A 254 18.67 -35.28 -1.46
N ASP A 255 18.36 -34.05 -1.04
CA ASP A 255 17.59 -33.11 -1.85
C ASP A 255 17.91 -31.65 -1.55
N THR A 256 17.52 -30.73 -2.43
CA THR A 256 17.70 -29.29 -2.26
C THR A 256 16.45 -28.54 -2.72
N THR A 257 16.03 -27.55 -1.93
CA THR A 257 14.86 -26.70 -2.21
C THR A 257 15.16 -25.23 -1.89
N GLN A 258 14.21 -24.36 -2.18
CA GLN A 258 14.24 -22.94 -1.79
C GLN A 258 13.12 -22.66 -0.79
N PRO A 259 13.31 -21.69 0.13
CA PRO A 259 12.22 -21.28 0.99
C PRO A 259 11.11 -20.59 0.17
N SER A 260 9.88 -20.70 0.64
CA SER A 260 8.75 -19.90 0.16
C SER A 260 8.93 -18.43 0.52
N ARG A 261 8.08 -17.56 -0.02
CA ARG A 261 8.08 -16.12 0.31
C ARG A 261 7.79 -15.83 1.79
N SER A 262 7.26 -16.80 2.52
CA SER A 262 6.96 -16.69 3.96
C SER A 262 7.99 -17.43 4.84
N ASP A 263 9.15 -17.76 4.28
CA ASP A 263 10.29 -18.45 4.91
C ASP A 263 10.02 -19.91 5.33
N TYR A 264 9.03 -20.57 4.73
CA TYR A 264 8.78 -22.00 4.94
C TYR A 264 9.45 -22.84 3.86
N PHE A 265 9.63 -24.13 4.10
CA PHE A 265 10.18 -25.05 3.10
C PHE A 265 9.45 -26.38 3.09
N GLU A 266 9.55 -27.07 1.96
CA GLU A 266 9.00 -28.41 1.73
C GLU A 266 10.05 -29.30 1.06
N PHE A 267 10.18 -30.52 1.57
CA PHE A 267 10.82 -31.64 0.86
C PHE A 267 9.82 -32.78 0.71
N THR A 268 9.75 -33.41 -0.46
CA THR A 268 8.91 -34.60 -0.66
C THR A 268 9.79 -35.84 -0.56
N ILE A 269 9.49 -36.72 0.39
CA ILE A 269 10.16 -38.01 0.52
C ILE A 269 9.39 -39.06 -0.26
N THR A 270 10.08 -39.75 -1.16
CA THR A 270 9.57 -40.93 -1.86
C THR A 270 10.19 -42.23 -1.32
N PRO A 271 9.56 -43.40 -1.55
CA PRO A 271 10.07 -44.69 -1.07
C PRO A 271 11.48 -45.07 -1.53
N GLU A 272 11.99 -44.45 -2.59
CA GLU A 272 13.34 -44.70 -3.09
C GLU A 272 14.42 -43.93 -2.30
N MET A 273 14.03 -42.96 -1.47
CA MET A 273 14.95 -42.07 -0.75
C MET A 273 15.33 -42.59 0.64
N MET A 274 14.55 -43.50 1.22
CA MET A 274 14.77 -44.04 2.57
C MET A 274 14.42 -45.53 2.63
N VAL A 275 15.16 -46.27 3.45
CA VAL A 275 14.88 -47.68 3.75
C VAL A 275 13.98 -47.81 4.97
N GLU A 276 13.44 -48.98 5.25
CA GLU A 276 12.65 -49.18 6.48
C GLU A 276 13.53 -49.03 7.73
N GLY A 277 13.12 -48.19 8.68
CA GLY A 277 13.88 -48.00 9.91
C GLY A 277 13.75 -46.62 10.54
N GLU A 278 14.56 -46.39 11.57
CA GLU A 278 14.74 -45.06 12.19
C GLU A 278 15.77 -44.26 11.38
N HIS A 279 15.41 -43.03 11.02
CA HIS A 279 16.26 -42.13 10.25
C HIS A 279 16.40 -40.77 10.93
N LYS A 280 17.58 -40.16 10.81
CA LYS A 280 17.85 -38.80 11.25
C LYS A 280 17.88 -37.85 10.07
N ILE A 281 17.07 -36.80 10.16
CA ILE A 281 16.96 -35.77 9.13
C ILE A 281 17.55 -34.47 9.67
N ASN A 282 18.34 -33.79 8.84
CA ASN A 282 18.87 -32.46 9.13
C ASN A 282 18.69 -31.57 7.89
N VAL A 283 18.44 -30.28 8.09
CA VAL A 283 18.37 -29.31 7.00
C VAL A 283 19.40 -28.22 7.25
N GLN A 284 20.14 -27.86 6.19
CA GLN A 284 21.10 -26.77 6.20
C GLN A 284 20.62 -25.67 5.26
N ALA A 285 20.48 -24.45 5.76
CA ALA A 285 20.20 -23.28 4.95
C ALA A 285 21.51 -22.58 4.58
N LEU A 286 21.74 -22.40 3.29
CA LEU A 286 22.81 -21.57 2.76
C LEU A 286 22.32 -20.13 2.69
N VAL A 287 22.96 -19.27 3.46
CA VAL A 287 22.62 -17.86 3.60
C VAL A 287 23.65 -17.03 2.86
N LYS A 288 23.22 -15.90 2.30
CA LYS A 288 24.10 -14.97 1.56
C LYS A 288 25.39 -14.68 2.34
N GLY A 289 26.54 -14.84 1.68
CA GLY A 289 27.86 -14.63 2.28
C GLY A 289 28.46 -15.88 2.94
N ASP A 290 28.13 -17.07 2.44
CA ASP A 290 28.64 -18.39 2.87
C ASP A 290 28.35 -18.75 4.34
N LYS A 291 27.38 -18.09 4.97
CA LYS A 291 26.90 -18.46 6.30
C LYS A 291 25.99 -19.69 6.18
N ILE A 292 26.14 -20.64 7.10
CA ILE A 292 25.32 -21.86 7.14
C ILE A 292 24.53 -21.89 8.45
N ILE A 293 23.20 -22.00 8.34
CA ILE A 293 22.33 -22.30 9.47
C ILE A 293 22.02 -23.80 9.41
N ARG A 294 22.25 -24.52 10.51
CA ARG A 294 21.93 -25.96 10.61
C ARG A 294 20.78 -26.16 11.56
N SER A 295 19.86 -27.04 11.20
CA SER A 295 18.84 -27.52 12.14
C SER A 295 19.45 -28.43 13.20
N GLU A 296 18.68 -28.77 14.22
CA GLU A 296 18.94 -29.95 15.05
C GLU A 296 18.65 -31.24 14.26
N ASP A 297 19.06 -32.39 14.81
CA ASP A 297 18.67 -33.71 14.30
C ASP A 297 17.16 -33.93 14.54
N HIS A 298 16.43 -34.31 13.50
CA HIS A 298 15.02 -34.63 13.55
C HIS A 298 14.78 -36.09 13.18
N THR A 299 14.28 -36.88 14.12
CA THR A 299 14.14 -38.33 13.93
C THR A 299 12.76 -38.68 13.38
N VAL A 300 12.70 -39.65 12.46
CA VAL A 300 11.45 -40.27 11.99
C VAL A 300 11.58 -41.78 11.97
N ILE A 301 10.46 -42.50 12.10
CA ILE A 301 10.40 -43.96 11.94
C ILE A 301 9.68 -44.24 10.62
N TYR A 302 10.42 -44.67 9.61
CA TYR A 302 9.95 -44.81 8.24
C TYR A 302 9.58 -46.25 7.87
N THR A 303 8.48 -46.39 7.11
CA THR A 303 8.10 -47.65 6.44
C THR A 303 7.80 -47.37 4.96
N PRO A 304 8.50 -47.98 3.99
CA PRO A 304 8.32 -47.65 2.57
C PRO A 304 6.94 -48.01 2.00
N ASN A 305 6.20 -48.89 2.67
CA ASN A 305 4.92 -49.43 2.24
C ASN A 305 3.79 -48.97 3.16
N GLY A 306 2.58 -48.78 2.62
CA GLY A 306 1.41 -48.34 3.40
C GLY A 306 0.65 -47.18 2.74
N PRO A 307 -0.46 -46.73 3.36
CA PRO A 307 -1.20 -45.59 2.87
C PRO A 307 -0.42 -44.29 3.06
N TRP A 308 -0.57 -43.37 2.11
CA TRP A 308 0.09 -42.07 2.15
C TRP A 308 -0.81 -40.96 1.62
N VAL A 309 -0.51 -39.72 2.03
CA VAL A 309 -1.17 -38.49 1.57
C VAL A 309 -0.21 -37.32 1.63
N THR A 310 -0.18 -36.53 0.56
CA THR A 310 0.62 -35.31 0.42
C THR A 310 -0.29 -34.13 0.08
N ILE A 311 0.23 -32.93 0.30
CA ILE A 311 -0.36 -31.67 -0.15
C ILE A 311 0.62 -31.12 -1.19
N ASP A 312 0.13 -30.85 -2.40
CA ASP A 312 0.99 -30.61 -3.57
C ASP A 312 1.03 -29.12 -3.97
N ASN A 313 0.30 -28.25 -3.25
CA ASN A 313 0.33 -26.80 -3.43
C ASN A 313 -0.02 -26.09 -2.12
N LEU A 314 0.27 -24.78 -2.03
CA LEU A 314 0.21 -24.03 -0.78
C LEU A 314 1.08 -24.73 0.27
N ILE A 315 2.40 -24.59 0.10
CA ILE A 315 3.38 -25.03 1.07
C ILE A 315 2.97 -24.48 2.44
N MET A 316 3.30 -25.19 3.53
CA MET A 316 3.01 -24.67 4.87
C MET A 316 3.40 -23.20 4.99
N GLY A 317 2.51 -22.38 5.53
CA GLY A 317 2.73 -20.95 5.69
C GLY A 317 2.51 -20.10 4.43
N ASP A 318 2.18 -20.67 3.27
CA ASP A 318 1.80 -19.90 2.09
C ASP A 318 0.47 -19.17 2.29
N PHE A 319 0.30 -18.09 1.55
CA PHE A 319 -0.93 -17.30 1.53
C PHE A 319 -2.01 -17.95 0.66
N ALA A 320 -3.19 -18.11 1.23
CA ALA A 320 -4.39 -18.48 0.47
C ALA A 320 -5.19 -17.22 0.17
N VAL A 321 -5.22 -16.82 -1.11
CA VAL A 321 -5.91 -15.61 -1.59
C VAL A 321 -7.15 -15.98 -2.40
N ASP A 322 -8.20 -15.16 -2.31
CA ASP A 322 -9.49 -15.35 -2.96
C ASP A 322 -10.16 -16.68 -2.58
N ARG A 323 -10.25 -17.60 -3.53
CA ARG A 323 -10.76 -18.95 -3.32
C ARG A 323 -9.79 -19.87 -4.03
N PRO A 324 -8.68 -20.26 -3.41
CA PRO A 324 -7.74 -21.17 -4.03
C PRO A 324 -8.23 -22.62 -3.87
N TRP A 325 -7.73 -23.50 -4.73
CA TRP A 325 -7.85 -24.94 -4.50
C TRP A 325 -6.66 -25.38 -3.65
N LEU A 326 -6.93 -26.04 -2.52
CA LEU A 326 -5.93 -26.89 -1.88
C LEU A 326 -5.96 -28.24 -2.58
N THR A 327 -4.81 -28.73 -3.01
CA THR A 327 -4.69 -29.94 -3.82
C THR A 327 -3.60 -30.82 -3.26
N GLY A 328 -3.70 -32.11 -3.55
CA GLY A 328 -2.68 -33.05 -3.15
C GLY A 328 -2.85 -34.41 -3.78
N SER A 329 -1.98 -35.32 -3.40
CA SER A 329 -2.01 -36.70 -3.86
C SER A 329 -2.22 -37.67 -2.69
N ALA A 330 -2.84 -38.80 -2.95
CA ALA A 330 -3.03 -39.86 -1.95
C ALA A 330 -3.03 -41.24 -2.61
N GLY A 331 -2.56 -42.24 -1.88
CA GLY A 331 -2.46 -43.58 -2.41
C GLY A 331 -2.00 -44.61 -1.39
N TYR A 332 -1.60 -45.77 -1.91
CA TYR A 332 -1.04 -46.87 -1.15
C TYR A 332 0.25 -47.31 -1.82
N ALA A 333 1.35 -47.37 -1.07
CA ALA A 333 2.63 -47.90 -1.50
C ALA A 333 2.67 -49.42 -1.21
N PHE A 334 2.81 -50.22 -2.27
CA PHE A 334 2.79 -51.69 -2.20
C PHE A 334 4.20 -52.24 -2.05
N THR A 335 4.33 -53.37 -1.34
CA THR A 335 5.60 -54.10 -1.30
C THR A 335 5.91 -54.71 -2.67
N GLU A 336 7.18 -55.03 -2.94
CA GLU A 336 7.57 -55.71 -4.18
C GLU A 336 6.82 -57.04 -4.37
N GLU A 337 6.65 -57.81 -3.28
CA GLU A 337 5.89 -59.06 -3.29
C GLU A 337 4.43 -58.86 -3.67
N GLU A 338 3.80 -57.79 -3.18
CA GLU A 338 2.41 -57.45 -3.50
C GLU A 338 2.25 -57.03 -4.97
N VAL A 339 3.21 -56.26 -5.49
CA VAL A 339 3.25 -55.87 -6.91
C VAL A 339 3.42 -57.09 -7.80
N LEU A 340 4.30 -58.03 -7.46
CA LEU A 340 4.50 -59.29 -8.18
C LEU A 340 3.25 -60.15 -8.13
N SER A 341 2.62 -60.25 -6.95
CA SER A 341 1.38 -61.02 -6.74
C SER A 341 0.21 -60.46 -7.56
N LEU A 342 0.08 -59.13 -7.67
CA LEU A 342 -0.94 -58.47 -8.51
C LEU A 342 -0.74 -58.73 -10.02
N LYS A 343 0.51 -58.93 -10.46
CA LYS A 343 0.87 -59.23 -11.86
C LYS A 343 0.81 -60.73 -12.19
N SER A 344 0.87 -61.59 -11.18
CA SER A 344 0.81 -63.05 -11.34
C SER A 344 -0.59 -63.52 -11.80
N LYS A 345 -0.61 -64.55 -12.66
CA LYS A 345 -1.85 -65.23 -13.06
C LYS A 345 -2.31 -66.28 -12.04
N ASP A 346 -1.45 -66.67 -11.11
CA ASP A 346 -1.65 -67.77 -10.16
C ASP A 346 -2.13 -67.31 -8.77
N ILE A 347 -2.38 -66.02 -8.58
CA ILE A 347 -2.90 -65.47 -7.32
C ILE A 347 -4.33 -65.95 -7.04
N SER A 348 -4.62 -66.33 -5.79
CA SER A 348 -5.98 -66.71 -5.39
C SER A 348 -6.96 -65.53 -5.54
N LYS A 349 -8.23 -65.83 -5.86
CA LYS A 349 -9.26 -64.77 -6.00
C LYS A 349 -9.41 -63.94 -4.72
N ASP A 350 -9.23 -64.56 -3.56
CA ASP A 350 -9.38 -63.90 -2.26
C ASP A 350 -8.18 -62.99 -1.92
N GLU A 351 -6.95 -63.42 -2.20
CA GLU A 351 -5.76 -62.55 -2.05
C GLU A 351 -5.78 -61.40 -3.03
N LYS A 352 -6.17 -61.64 -4.28
CA LYS A 352 -6.33 -60.59 -5.28
C LYS A 352 -7.36 -59.55 -4.83
N LYS A 353 -8.48 -59.99 -4.24
CA LYS A 353 -9.52 -59.10 -3.71
C LYS A 353 -9.03 -58.32 -2.48
N LYS A 354 -8.19 -58.91 -1.62
CA LYS A 354 -7.56 -58.20 -0.49
C LYS A 354 -6.59 -57.12 -0.97
N LEU A 355 -5.72 -57.42 -1.94
CA LEU A 355 -4.78 -56.44 -2.50
C LEU A 355 -5.49 -55.32 -3.27
N GLN A 356 -6.57 -55.63 -3.99
CA GLN A 356 -7.39 -54.62 -4.66
C GLN A 356 -8.11 -53.67 -3.69
N LYS A 357 -8.32 -54.08 -2.43
CA LYS A 357 -8.87 -53.20 -1.38
C LYS A 357 -7.82 -52.25 -0.79
N LYS A 358 -6.52 -52.42 -1.06
CA LYS A 358 -5.48 -51.44 -0.72
C LYS A 358 -5.51 -50.25 -1.67
N THR A 359 -6.68 -49.63 -1.77
CA THR A 359 -6.95 -48.46 -2.60
C THR A 359 -7.61 -47.38 -1.77
N LEU A 360 -7.42 -46.14 -2.20
CA LEU A 360 -8.02 -44.97 -1.59
C LEU A 360 -9.55 -45.05 -1.64
N GLN A 361 -10.19 -44.94 -0.47
CA GLN A 361 -11.64 -44.80 -0.35
C GLN A 361 -12.04 -43.32 -0.44
N LYS A 362 -11.37 -42.46 0.33
CA LYS A 362 -11.65 -41.01 0.38
C LYS A 362 -10.49 -40.23 0.99
N VAL A 363 -10.45 -38.93 0.67
CA VAL A 363 -9.63 -37.94 1.37
C VAL A 363 -10.57 -36.95 2.06
N GLU A 364 -10.19 -36.53 3.26
CA GLU A 364 -10.96 -35.62 4.09
C GLU A 364 -10.05 -34.55 4.70
N ILE A 365 -10.58 -33.37 4.94
CA ILE A 365 -9.87 -32.24 5.56
C ILE A 365 -10.56 -31.82 6.86
N SER A 366 -9.78 -31.41 7.85
CA SER A 366 -10.25 -30.91 9.14
C SER A 366 -9.61 -29.56 9.45
N PHE A 367 -10.40 -28.64 10.00
CA PHE A 367 -10.00 -27.31 10.44
C PHE A 367 -9.98 -27.19 11.98
N ASP A 368 -10.25 -28.27 12.69
CA ASP A 368 -10.41 -28.31 14.15
C ASP A 368 -9.55 -29.41 14.79
N ASN A 369 -8.38 -29.64 14.19
CA ASN A 369 -7.39 -30.63 14.61
C ASN A 369 -7.96 -32.06 14.71
N GLY A 370 -8.82 -32.42 13.76
CA GLY A 370 -9.34 -33.78 13.56
C GLY A 370 -10.60 -34.11 14.35
N LYS A 371 -11.26 -33.13 14.97
CA LYS A 371 -12.56 -33.37 15.64
C LYS A 371 -13.66 -33.60 14.61
N THR A 372 -13.67 -32.82 13.53
CA THR A 372 -14.59 -32.96 12.40
C THR A 372 -13.83 -32.97 11.08
N PHE A 373 -14.41 -33.67 10.09
CA PHE A 373 -13.80 -33.86 8.78
C PHE A 373 -14.82 -33.58 7.68
N GLN A 374 -14.39 -32.83 6.67
CA GLN A 374 -15.12 -32.55 5.46
C GLN A 374 -14.54 -33.37 4.32
N LYS A 375 -15.40 -33.88 3.43
CA LYS A 375 -14.94 -34.65 2.26
C LYS A 375 -14.32 -33.71 1.22
N THR A 376 -13.22 -34.13 0.62
CA THR A 376 -12.65 -33.45 -0.55
C THR A 376 -13.23 -34.03 -1.85
N GLU A 377 -12.97 -33.37 -2.98
CA GLU A 377 -13.21 -33.98 -4.28
C GLU A 377 -12.23 -35.15 -4.45
N SER A 378 -12.77 -36.36 -4.52
CA SER A 378 -12.04 -37.61 -4.30
C SER A 378 -11.40 -38.18 -5.56
N GLY A 379 -10.16 -38.65 -5.41
CA GLY A 379 -9.34 -39.33 -6.42
C GLY A 379 -7.91 -39.46 -5.92
N LYS A 380 -7.03 -40.14 -6.69
CA LYS A 380 -5.58 -40.17 -6.37
C LYS A 380 -4.96 -38.77 -6.32
N LYS A 381 -5.51 -37.85 -7.11
CA LYS A 381 -5.33 -36.41 -6.95
C LYS A 381 -6.61 -35.86 -6.35
N TRP A 382 -6.51 -35.29 -5.16
CA TRP A 382 -7.64 -34.73 -4.43
C TRP A 382 -7.57 -33.20 -4.47
N ARG A 383 -8.72 -32.55 -4.33
CA ARG A 383 -8.78 -31.09 -4.16
C ARG A 383 -9.91 -30.66 -3.23
N TYR A 384 -9.70 -29.55 -2.55
CA TYR A 384 -10.65 -28.92 -1.64
C TYR A 384 -10.67 -27.41 -1.87
N ARG A 385 -11.86 -26.82 -1.95
CA ARG A 385 -12.02 -25.38 -2.20
C ARG A 385 -11.88 -24.63 -0.88
N LEU A 386 -10.86 -23.78 -0.76
CA LEU A 386 -10.70 -22.93 0.42
C LEU A 386 -11.55 -21.67 0.29
N GLU A 387 -12.46 -21.46 1.24
CA GLU A 387 -13.34 -20.29 1.31
C GLU A 387 -12.71 -19.22 2.20
N THR A 388 -11.68 -18.53 1.68
CA THR A 388 -10.87 -17.57 2.49
C THR A 388 -11.69 -16.37 2.99
N GLY A 389 -12.80 -16.06 2.31
CA GLY A 389 -13.75 -15.02 2.72
C GLY A 389 -14.29 -15.27 4.14
N ASP A 390 -14.56 -16.52 4.48
CA ASP A 390 -15.13 -16.94 5.77
C ASP A 390 -14.07 -17.13 6.87
N LEU A 391 -12.79 -17.20 6.47
CA LEU A 391 -11.67 -17.36 7.39
C LEU A 391 -11.24 -15.99 7.94
N ARG A 392 -10.86 -15.95 9.21
CA ARG A 392 -10.29 -14.74 9.83
C ARG A 392 -8.87 -14.51 9.32
N GLU A 393 -8.38 -13.28 9.42
CA GLU A 393 -6.96 -12.99 9.17
C GLU A 393 -6.04 -13.77 10.12
N GLY A 394 -4.87 -14.19 9.63
CA GLY A 394 -3.87 -14.96 10.35
C GLY A 394 -3.73 -16.42 9.92
N TYR A 395 -3.12 -17.24 10.79
CA TYR A 395 -2.80 -18.64 10.53
C TYR A 395 -4.01 -19.58 10.72
N HIS A 396 -4.24 -20.47 9.76
CA HIS A 396 -5.24 -21.54 9.83
C HIS A 396 -4.59 -22.90 9.69
N PHE A 397 -4.89 -23.79 10.64
CA PHE A 397 -4.29 -25.11 10.76
C PHE A 397 -5.23 -26.16 10.19
N MET A 398 -4.71 -27.05 9.34
CA MET A 398 -5.50 -28.07 8.68
C MET A 398 -4.86 -29.45 8.81
N LEU A 399 -5.70 -30.46 8.99
CA LEU A 399 -5.31 -31.87 8.86
C LEU A 399 -5.97 -32.46 7.62
N VAL A 400 -5.19 -33.16 6.80
CA VAL A 400 -5.68 -33.93 5.66
C VAL A 400 -5.49 -35.41 5.97
N ARG A 401 -6.56 -36.19 5.78
CA ARG A 401 -6.58 -37.61 6.08
C ARG A 401 -7.03 -38.41 4.86
N ALA A 402 -6.20 -39.36 4.42
CA ALA A 402 -6.58 -40.37 3.44
C ALA A 402 -6.99 -41.65 4.15
N LYS A 403 -8.15 -42.21 3.79
CA LYS A 403 -8.64 -43.49 4.30
C LYS A 403 -8.70 -44.51 3.17
N MET A 404 -8.18 -45.71 3.41
CA MET A 404 -8.20 -46.83 2.48
C MET A 404 -9.45 -47.70 2.67
N GLU A 405 -9.82 -48.49 1.66
CA GLU A 405 -10.93 -49.47 1.79
C GLU A 405 -10.65 -50.59 2.80
N THR A 406 -9.37 -50.83 3.13
CA THR A 406 -8.94 -51.72 4.23
C THR A 406 -9.23 -51.14 5.62
N GLY A 407 -9.46 -49.83 5.73
CA GLY A 407 -9.62 -49.11 6.99
C GLY A 407 -8.35 -48.42 7.48
N GLU A 408 -7.19 -48.68 6.85
CA GLU A 408 -5.93 -47.99 7.14
C GLU A 408 -6.01 -46.51 6.77
N VAL A 409 -5.19 -45.69 7.45
CA VAL A 409 -5.27 -44.24 7.39
C VAL A 409 -3.87 -43.65 7.27
N ALA A 410 -3.75 -42.61 6.45
CA ALA A 410 -2.61 -41.69 6.45
C ALA A 410 -3.09 -40.29 6.77
N VAL A 411 -2.29 -39.53 7.53
CA VAL A 411 -2.59 -38.15 7.91
C VAL A 411 -1.40 -37.29 7.56
N THR A 412 -1.66 -36.09 7.04
CA THR A 412 -0.69 -35.00 6.92
C THR A 412 -1.32 -33.73 7.46
N ARG A 413 -0.51 -32.69 7.69
CA ARG A 413 -0.96 -31.40 8.21
C ARG A 413 -0.43 -30.27 7.37
N THR A 414 -1.10 -29.12 7.38
CA THR A 414 -0.61 -27.89 6.78
C THR A 414 -1.09 -26.67 7.56
N ILE A 415 -0.47 -25.53 7.31
CA ILE A 415 -0.85 -24.23 7.81
C ILE A 415 -0.98 -23.31 6.59
N ILE A 416 -2.04 -22.52 6.50
CA ILE A 416 -2.15 -21.45 5.51
C ILE A 416 -2.28 -20.11 6.21
N GLN A 417 -1.85 -19.05 5.53
CA GLN A 417 -2.03 -17.69 5.99
C GLN A 417 -3.16 -17.03 5.22
N ILE A 418 -4.05 -16.36 5.95
CA ILE A 418 -5.07 -15.49 5.40
C ILE A 418 -4.67 -14.06 5.69
N ASP A 419 -4.33 -13.33 4.63
CA ASP A 419 -4.06 -11.92 4.69
C ASP A 419 -5.18 -11.14 3.99
N LYS A 420 -5.70 -10.15 4.70
CA LYS A 420 -6.78 -9.26 4.24
C LYS A 420 -6.36 -7.79 4.35
N THR A 421 -5.15 -7.51 4.80
CA THR A 421 -4.61 -6.18 4.91
C THR A 421 -4.09 -5.74 3.54
N ALA A 422 -4.50 -4.54 3.10
CA ALA A 422 -4.07 -4.02 1.81
C ALA A 422 -2.76 -3.25 1.96
N PRO A 423 -1.83 -3.32 0.98
CA PRO A 423 -0.63 -2.52 0.99
C PRO A 423 -0.97 -1.04 0.99
N THR A 424 -0.14 -0.25 1.65
CA THR A 424 -0.27 1.21 1.69
C THR A 424 0.75 1.87 0.77
N ILE A 425 0.33 2.93 0.08
CA ILE A 425 1.20 3.76 -0.74
C ILE A 425 0.91 5.23 -0.48
N ARG A 426 1.97 6.02 -0.35
CA ARG A 426 1.89 7.45 -0.13
C ARG A 426 2.88 8.18 -1.03
N LEU A 427 2.34 8.98 -1.96
CA LEU A 427 3.15 9.91 -2.74
C LEU A 427 3.46 11.15 -1.88
N ILE A 428 4.74 11.49 -1.76
CA ILE A 428 5.24 12.68 -1.06
C ILE A 428 5.54 13.80 -2.07
N SER A 429 6.18 13.46 -3.19
CA SER A 429 6.49 14.37 -4.29
C SER A 429 6.22 13.68 -5.63
N PRO A 430 5.69 14.38 -6.65
CA PRO A 430 5.30 15.79 -6.65
C PRO A 430 4.01 16.07 -5.88
N GLY A 431 3.95 17.26 -5.27
CA GLY A 431 2.75 17.79 -4.62
C GLY A 431 1.74 18.34 -5.62
N GLU A 432 0.48 18.43 -5.22
CA GLU A 432 -0.58 19.00 -6.06
C GLU A 432 -0.32 20.48 -6.36
N GLY A 433 -0.46 20.88 -7.63
CA GLY A 433 -0.22 22.26 -8.07
C GLY A 433 1.26 22.68 -8.19
N GLY A 434 2.19 21.76 -7.96
CA GLY A 434 3.62 22.02 -8.12
C GLY A 434 3.99 22.43 -9.54
N ARG A 435 4.95 23.36 -9.67
CA ARG A 435 5.54 23.78 -10.94
C ARG A 435 6.97 23.26 -10.98
N TYR A 436 7.29 22.53 -12.04
CA TYR A 436 8.56 21.82 -12.18
C TYR A 436 9.20 22.19 -13.51
N ASN A 437 10.49 22.48 -13.50
CA ASN A 437 11.27 22.85 -14.69
C ASN A 437 12.29 21.74 -14.98
N ASN A 438 12.26 21.18 -16.19
CA ASN A 438 13.19 20.17 -16.72
C ASN A 438 13.23 18.81 -16.00
N GLU A 439 13.08 18.77 -14.68
CA GLU A 439 13.17 17.58 -13.84
C GLU A 439 11.97 17.50 -12.88
N LEU A 440 11.44 16.29 -12.70
CA LEU A 440 10.34 15.98 -11.79
C LEU A 440 10.78 14.83 -10.88
N VAL A 441 11.12 15.15 -9.64
CA VAL A 441 11.56 14.16 -8.65
C VAL A 441 10.35 13.55 -7.97
N PHE A 442 10.22 12.23 -8.09
CA PHE A 442 9.21 11.45 -7.40
C PHE A 442 9.76 10.89 -6.10
N SER A 443 8.99 11.06 -5.03
CA SER A 443 9.31 10.50 -3.72
C SER A 443 8.03 9.96 -3.13
N GLY A 444 8.07 8.75 -2.60
CA GLY A 444 6.93 8.12 -1.97
C GLY A 444 7.37 7.00 -1.05
N LEU A 445 6.46 6.63 -0.17
CA LEU A 445 6.62 5.50 0.74
C LEU A 445 5.58 4.45 0.36
N SER A 446 5.98 3.20 0.42
CA SER A 446 5.10 2.05 0.22
C SER A 446 5.45 1.04 1.30
N SER A 447 4.43 0.49 1.95
CA SER A 447 4.61 -0.56 2.94
C SER A 447 3.46 -1.56 2.87
N ASP A 448 3.79 -2.80 3.19
CA ASP A 448 2.87 -3.90 3.40
C ASP A 448 3.31 -4.60 4.70
N ASP A 449 2.40 -5.27 5.39
CA ASP A 449 2.71 -6.01 6.61
C ASP A 449 3.38 -7.36 6.33
N ILE A 450 3.35 -7.84 5.08
CA ILE A 450 4.01 -9.07 4.63
C ILE A 450 5.06 -8.76 3.57
N GLU A 451 4.64 -8.37 2.36
CA GLU A 451 5.54 -8.15 1.23
C GLU A 451 4.87 -7.30 0.14
N LEU A 452 5.60 -6.34 -0.41
CA LEU A 452 5.17 -5.61 -1.59
C LEU A 452 5.62 -6.32 -2.86
N ASP A 453 4.66 -6.76 -3.69
CA ASP A 453 4.96 -7.38 -4.98
C ASP A 453 5.50 -6.36 -6.02
N SER A 454 4.85 -5.20 -6.15
CA SER A 454 5.32 -4.14 -7.04
C SER A 454 4.76 -2.76 -6.71
N VAL A 455 5.55 -1.73 -7.02
CA VAL A 455 5.14 -0.33 -6.97
C VAL A 455 5.30 0.26 -8.37
N MET A 456 4.21 0.75 -8.95
CA MET A 456 4.21 1.33 -10.29
C MET A 456 3.92 2.83 -10.23
N LEU A 457 4.79 3.62 -10.85
CA LEU A 457 4.61 5.05 -11.04
C LEU A 457 4.20 5.35 -12.48
N SER A 458 3.17 6.17 -12.67
CA SER A 458 2.76 6.60 -14.00
C SER A 458 2.58 8.11 -14.07
N LEU A 459 3.34 8.77 -14.95
CA LEU A 459 3.15 10.16 -15.33
C LEU A 459 2.33 10.21 -16.63
N ARG A 460 1.30 11.06 -16.68
CA ARG A 460 0.47 11.24 -17.88
C ARG A 460 0.40 12.73 -18.24
N PRO A 461 0.45 13.08 -19.53
CA PRO A 461 0.28 14.47 -19.97
C PRO A 461 -1.18 14.92 -19.73
N GLY A 462 -1.37 16.06 -19.06
CA GLY A 462 -2.70 16.66 -18.90
C GLY A 462 -2.85 17.56 -17.68
N ASP A 463 -3.83 18.46 -17.74
CA ASP A 463 -4.27 19.28 -16.62
C ASP A 463 -5.32 18.50 -15.81
N LYS A 464 -5.10 18.31 -14.50
CA LYS A 464 -6.02 17.60 -13.61
C LYS A 464 -7.45 18.15 -13.72
N SER A 465 -7.63 19.44 -14.01
CA SER A 465 -8.95 20.08 -14.17
C SER A 465 -9.70 19.67 -15.45
N ARG A 466 -9.01 19.27 -16.52
CA ARG A 466 -9.62 18.85 -17.80
C ARG A 466 -9.96 17.35 -17.86
N TYR A 467 -9.31 16.56 -17.01
CA TYR A 467 -9.41 15.10 -16.99
C TYR A 467 -9.92 14.52 -15.67
N ALA A 468 -10.08 15.34 -14.63
CA ALA A 468 -10.79 14.92 -13.43
C ALA A 468 -12.24 14.65 -13.83
N ILE A 469 -12.52 13.38 -14.07
CA ILE A 469 -13.86 12.87 -13.88
C ILE A 469 -14.14 13.17 -12.39
N PRO A 470 -15.13 14.01 -12.06
CA PRO A 470 -15.44 14.32 -10.68
C PRO A 470 -15.54 13.04 -9.87
N SER A 471 -15.00 13.02 -8.64
CA SER A 471 -14.91 11.80 -7.82
C SER A 471 -16.26 11.11 -7.55
N PHE A 472 -17.37 11.84 -7.73
CA PHE A 472 -18.72 11.27 -7.64
C PHE A 472 -19.06 10.35 -8.82
N ILE A 473 -18.33 10.40 -9.93
CA ILE A 473 -18.45 9.50 -11.07
C ILE A 473 -17.56 8.30 -10.85
N GLN A 474 -18.16 7.12 -10.83
CA GLN A 474 -17.48 5.87 -10.47
C GLN A 474 -17.31 4.93 -11.66
N GLY A 475 -18.14 5.09 -12.70
CA GLY A 475 -18.09 4.24 -13.87
C GLY A 475 -18.62 4.91 -15.13
N LEU A 476 -18.21 4.34 -16.27
CA LEU A 476 -18.70 4.64 -17.61
C LEU A 476 -19.30 3.35 -18.15
N TYR A 477 -20.49 3.45 -18.75
CA TYR A 477 -21.10 2.34 -19.46
C TYR A 477 -21.59 2.76 -20.84
N LEU A 478 -21.69 1.76 -21.70
CA LEU A 478 -22.26 1.86 -23.04
C LEU A 478 -23.40 0.86 -23.09
N ASP A 479 -24.48 1.23 -23.77
CA ASP A 479 -25.61 0.36 -23.92
C ASP A 479 -26.23 0.48 -25.32
N TRP A 480 -26.96 -0.56 -25.67
CA TRP A 480 -27.70 -0.65 -26.92
C TRP A 480 -29.07 -1.24 -26.60
N HIS A 481 -30.12 -0.51 -26.94
CA HIS A 481 -31.50 -0.89 -26.79
C HIS A 481 -32.16 -1.10 -28.15
N PHE A 482 -33.16 -1.98 -28.18
CA PHE A 482 -34.05 -2.11 -29.31
C PHE A 482 -35.48 -2.31 -28.81
N TRP A 483 -36.45 -1.96 -29.66
CA TRP A 483 -37.87 -2.21 -29.40
C TRP A 483 -38.41 -1.46 -28.16
N GLY A 484 -38.33 -0.13 -28.21
CA GLY A 484 -38.88 0.78 -27.18
C GLY A 484 -39.63 1.96 -27.80
N ALA A 485 -39.34 3.17 -27.31
CA ALA A 485 -39.85 4.41 -27.92
C ALA A 485 -39.25 4.68 -29.31
N THR A 486 -38.09 4.09 -29.59
CA THR A 486 -37.39 4.07 -30.88
C THR A 486 -37.26 2.64 -31.40
N LEU A 487 -36.90 2.47 -32.68
CA LEU A 487 -36.58 1.15 -33.22
C LEU A 487 -35.31 0.59 -32.57
N TYR A 488 -34.30 1.44 -32.46
CA TYR A 488 -33.08 1.22 -31.70
C TYR A 488 -32.62 2.52 -31.06
N ASP A 489 -31.82 2.41 -30.00
CA ASP A 489 -31.03 3.51 -29.47
C ASP A 489 -29.70 3.01 -28.91
N ILE A 490 -28.69 3.88 -28.99
CA ILE A 490 -27.38 3.68 -28.39
C ILE A 490 -27.20 4.72 -27.30
N GLY A 491 -26.65 4.29 -26.17
CA GLY A 491 -26.43 5.17 -25.04
C GLY A 491 -25.01 5.11 -24.50
N ILE A 492 -24.62 6.24 -23.92
CA ILE A 492 -23.44 6.37 -23.09
C ILE A 492 -23.88 6.95 -21.76
N GLY A 493 -23.38 6.37 -20.68
CA GLY A 493 -23.80 6.81 -19.36
C GLY A 493 -22.71 6.73 -18.32
N LEU A 494 -22.98 7.45 -17.25
CA LEU A 494 -22.12 7.60 -16.08
C LEU A 494 -22.83 6.99 -14.88
N THR A 495 -22.07 6.39 -13.97
CA THR A 495 -22.57 5.85 -12.71
C THR A 495 -22.04 6.63 -11.52
N PHE A 496 -22.85 6.72 -10.46
CA PHE A 496 -22.57 7.47 -9.22
C PHE A 496 -23.14 6.71 -8.00
N PHE A 497 -22.76 7.13 -6.79
CA PHE A 497 -23.25 6.58 -5.51
C PHE A 497 -23.08 5.05 -5.37
N ASP A 498 -21.85 4.59 -5.47
CA ASP A 498 -21.42 3.19 -5.51
C ASP A 498 -22.09 2.40 -6.64
N ASP A 499 -22.07 3.00 -7.84
CA ASP A 499 -22.74 2.51 -9.05
C ASP A 499 -24.26 2.31 -8.92
N ASN A 500 -24.91 2.96 -7.94
CA ASN A 500 -26.35 2.84 -7.71
C ASN A 500 -27.20 3.83 -8.50
N VAL A 501 -26.62 4.91 -9.01
CA VAL A 501 -27.34 5.87 -9.85
C VAL A 501 -26.69 5.94 -11.22
N LYS A 502 -27.48 5.87 -12.28
CA LYS A 502 -27.02 5.96 -13.67
C LYS A 502 -27.63 7.18 -14.35
N LEU A 503 -26.79 8.02 -14.96
CA LEU A 503 -27.22 9.09 -15.87
C LEU A 503 -26.80 8.70 -17.29
N GLN A 504 -27.76 8.61 -18.20
CA GLN A 504 -27.57 8.14 -19.57
C GLN A 504 -27.95 9.25 -20.55
N LEU A 505 -27.09 9.46 -21.54
CA LEU A 505 -27.47 10.13 -22.79
C LEU A 505 -27.68 9.05 -23.85
N GLN A 506 -28.79 9.13 -24.56
CA GLN A 506 -29.15 8.16 -25.59
C GLN A 506 -29.54 8.85 -26.88
N PHE A 507 -29.16 8.24 -28.00
CA PHE A 507 -29.60 8.61 -29.33
C PHE A 507 -30.25 7.41 -29.99
N GLY A 508 -31.49 7.59 -30.45
CA GLY A 508 -32.21 6.58 -31.19
C GLY A 508 -32.93 7.13 -32.40
N GLN A 509 -33.52 6.23 -33.17
CA GLN A 509 -34.24 6.60 -34.39
C GLN A 509 -35.48 5.75 -34.57
N PHE A 510 -36.57 6.37 -35.04
CA PHE A 510 -37.74 5.68 -35.56
C PHE A 510 -38.48 6.52 -36.60
N THR A 511 -38.08 6.41 -37.86
CA THR A 511 -38.65 7.18 -38.97
C THR A 511 -40.03 6.63 -39.39
N ALA A 512 -40.80 7.44 -40.13
CA ALA A 512 -42.08 6.99 -40.68
C ALA A 512 -41.94 5.75 -41.58
N GLU A 513 -40.86 5.66 -42.38
CA GLU A 513 -40.56 4.51 -43.23
C GLU A 513 -40.28 3.25 -42.39
N GLN A 514 -39.46 3.38 -41.34
CA GLN A 514 -39.18 2.29 -40.41
C GLN A 514 -40.46 1.80 -39.73
N ARG A 515 -41.33 2.74 -39.31
CA ARG A 515 -42.58 2.42 -38.62
C ARG A 515 -43.62 1.78 -39.55
N ALA A 516 -43.66 2.17 -40.82
CA ALA A 516 -44.59 1.64 -41.82
C ALA A 516 -44.44 0.12 -42.03
N VAL A 517 -43.25 -0.44 -41.74
CA VAL A 517 -43.01 -1.89 -41.76
C VAL A 517 -43.81 -2.63 -40.68
N PHE A 518 -44.09 -1.97 -39.54
CA PHE A 518 -44.73 -2.60 -38.39
C PHE A 518 -46.21 -2.24 -38.25
N THR A 519 -46.62 -1.05 -38.71
CA THR A 519 -48.00 -0.57 -38.58
C THR A 519 -48.36 0.49 -39.63
N GLY A 520 -49.58 0.43 -40.15
CA GLY A 520 -50.14 1.44 -41.07
C GLY A 520 -50.79 2.65 -40.38
N SER A 521 -50.70 2.77 -39.06
CA SER A 521 -51.25 3.91 -38.31
C SER A 521 -50.41 5.17 -38.52
N ASN A 522 -50.98 6.36 -38.31
CA ASN A 522 -50.21 7.62 -38.37
C ASN A 522 -49.18 7.70 -37.24
N MET A 523 -47.97 8.19 -37.56
CA MET A 523 -46.92 8.37 -36.56
C MET A 523 -47.28 9.53 -35.63
N ARG A 524 -47.21 9.30 -34.31
CA ARG A 524 -47.47 10.33 -33.29
C ARG A 524 -46.17 11.03 -32.85
N TYR A 525 -45.14 10.23 -32.62
CA TYR A 525 -43.78 10.61 -32.25
C TYR A 525 -42.80 9.71 -33.00
N GLY A 526 -41.70 10.27 -33.50
CA GLY A 526 -40.66 9.53 -34.22
C GLY A 526 -39.54 10.45 -34.71
N GLY A 527 -38.89 10.04 -35.80
CA GLY A 527 -37.71 10.71 -36.36
C GLY A 527 -36.44 10.35 -35.58
N ASN A 528 -35.55 11.31 -35.39
CA ASN A 528 -34.40 11.17 -34.51
C ASN A 528 -34.83 11.51 -33.07
N VAL A 529 -34.33 10.74 -32.10
CA VAL A 529 -34.72 10.86 -30.70
C VAL A 529 -33.48 11.02 -29.84
N PHE A 530 -33.45 12.11 -29.07
CA PHE A 530 -32.40 12.37 -28.09
C PHE A 530 -32.96 12.22 -26.70
N GLY A 531 -32.41 11.29 -25.91
CA GLY A 531 -32.90 10.98 -24.58
C GLY A 531 -31.90 11.31 -23.47
N LEU A 532 -32.44 11.67 -22.32
CA LEU A 532 -31.75 11.78 -21.04
C LEU A 532 -32.44 10.87 -20.04
N LYS A 533 -31.73 9.87 -19.50
CA LYS A 533 -32.26 8.91 -18.53
C LYS A 533 -31.56 9.05 -17.20
N LEU A 534 -32.30 9.04 -16.10
CA LEU A 534 -31.77 8.93 -14.75
C LEU A 534 -32.38 7.71 -14.07
N LEU A 535 -31.55 6.74 -13.68
CA LEU A 535 -31.96 5.49 -13.04
C LEU A 535 -31.32 5.38 -11.66
N ALA A 536 -32.09 4.90 -10.70
CA ALA A 536 -31.62 4.55 -9.37
C ALA A 536 -31.91 3.07 -9.09
N ASN A 537 -30.87 2.30 -8.75
CA ASN A 537 -30.99 0.91 -8.35
C ASN A 537 -31.83 0.83 -7.07
N LEU A 538 -32.91 0.07 -7.11
CA LEU A 538 -33.74 -0.28 -5.95
C LEU A 538 -33.30 -1.60 -5.32
N LEU A 539 -32.68 -2.46 -6.12
CA LEU A 539 -32.34 -3.82 -5.70
C LEU A 539 -31.05 -4.27 -6.39
N TYR A 540 -30.16 -4.85 -5.60
CA TYR A 540 -29.02 -5.63 -6.06
C TYR A 540 -29.14 -7.04 -5.48
N LEU A 541 -29.30 -8.03 -6.35
CA LEU A 541 -29.35 -9.44 -5.99
C LEU A 541 -28.06 -10.11 -6.44
N PRO A 542 -27.09 -10.33 -5.53
CA PRO A 542 -25.94 -11.14 -5.85
C PRO A 542 -26.35 -12.63 -5.80
N LEU A 543 -26.04 -13.38 -6.85
CA LEU A 543 -26.51 -14.76 -6.98
C LEU A 543 -25.73 -15.72 -6.09
N ASP A 544 -24.57 -15.31 -5.58
CA ASP A 544 -23.80 -16.08 -4.59
C ASP A 544 -24.53 -16.25 -3.25
N PHE A 545 -25.34 -15.28 -2.85
CA PHE A 545 -26.19 -15.38 -1.68
C PHE A 545 -27.15 -16.57 -1.77
N PHE A 546 -27.65 -16.90 -2.98
CA PHE A 546 -28.63 -17.96 -3.20
C PHE A 546 -28.01 -19.28 -3.65
N PHE A 547 -26.95 -19.22 -4.46
CA PHE A 547 -26.38 -20.38 -5.14
C PHE A 547 -24.93 -20.68 -4.72
N GLY A 548 -24.41 -19.93 -3.75
CA GLY A 548 -23.07 -20.09 -3.19
C GLY A 548 -21.99 -19.29 -3.93
N PRO A 549 -20.77 -19.18 -3.36
CA PRO A 549 -19.71 -18.30 -3.84
C PRO A 549 -19.25 -18.51 -5.29
N ASP A 550 -19.54 -19.67 -5.89
CA ASP A 550 -19.28 -19.95 -7.31
C ASP A 550 -20.12 -19.08 -8.26
N PHE A 551 -21.19 -18.45 -7.77
CA PHE A 551 -22.05 -17.53 -8.52
C PHE A 551 -21.74 -16.05 -8.27
N SER A 552 -20.64 -15.73 -7.58
CA SER A 552 -20.20 -14.34 -7.29
C SER A 552 -19.98 -13.49 -8.55
N TRP A 553 -19.77 -14.13 -9.70
CA TRP A 553 -19.66 -13.45 -10.99
C TRP A 553 -21.02 -13.02 -11.57
N LEU A 554 -22.14 -13.49 -11.02
CA LEU A 554 -23.49 -13.28 -11.54
C LEU A 554 -24.34 -12.48 -10.55
N SER A 555 -25.07 -11.50 -11.06
CA SER A 555 -25.95 -10.62 -10.30
C SER A 555 -27.23 -10.31 -11.09
N ALA A 556 -28.23 -9.77 -10.41
CA ALA A 556 -29.38 -9.12 -11.02
C ALA A 556 -29.59 -7.75 -10.37
N THR A 557 -30.03 -6.75 -11.13
CA THR A 557 -30.43 -5.45 -10.55
C THR A 557 -31.79 -5.00 -11.06
N ALA A 558 -32.55 -4.36 -10.19
CA ALA A 558 -33.76 -3.64 -10.57
C ALA A 558 -33.59 -2.16 -10.23
N ALA A 559 -33.90 -1.29 -11.18
CA ALA A 559 -33.82 0.14 -11.05
C ALA A 559 -35.14 0.81 -11.43
N ILE A 560 -35.39 1.97 -10.84
CA ILE A 560 -36.48 2.87 -11.24
C ILE A 560 -35.87 4.18 -11.70
N GLY A 561 -36.52 4.84 -12.66
CA GLY A 561 -36.03 6.13 -13.10
C GLY A 561 -37.00 6.89 -13.97
N ALA A 562 -36.46 7.94 -14.57
CA ALA A 562 -37.16 8.78 -15.52
C ALA A 562 -36.35 8.88 -16.82
N ASN A 563 -37.04 8.84 -17.95
CA ASN A 563 -36.49 9.11 -19.27
C ASN A 563 -37.19 10.34 -19.86
N PHE A 564 -36.39 11.29 -20.35
CA PHE A 564 -36.84 12.48 -21.06
C PHE A 564 -36.35 12.38 -22.50
N SER A 565 -37.26 12.22 -23.45
CA SER A 565 -36.93 11.98 -24.86
C SER A 565 -37.47 13.09 -25.75
N VAL A 566 -36.59 13.72 -26.53
CA VAL A 566 -36.90 14.74 -27.54
C VAL A 566 -37.10 14.06 -28.89
N PHE A 567 -38.31 14.11 -29.44
CA PHE A 567 -38.62 13.57 -30.77
C PHE A 567 -38.59 14.70 -31.80
N THR A 568 -37.84 14.52 -32.89
CA THR A 568 -37.77 15.54 -33.95
C THR A 568 -38.99 15.56 -34.85
N GLU A 569 -39.67 14.41 -35.02
CA GLU A 569 -40.87 14.30 -35.85
C GLU A 569 -42.09 14.00 -34.97
N THR A 570 -43.04 14.91 -34.98
CA THR A 570 -44.29 14.79 -34.20
C THR A 570 -45.47 15.27 -35.03
N GLN A 571 -46.68 14.90 -34.61
CA GLN A 571 -47.92 15.36 -35.27
C GLN A 571 -48.10 16.88 -35.27
N SER A 572 -47.43 17.59 -34.35
CA SER A 572 -47.48 19.06 -34.30
C SER A 572 -46.61 19.73 -35.37
N GLY A 573 -45.77 18.97 -36.08
CA GLY A 573 -44.78 19.51 -37.01
C GLY A 573 -43.59 20.21 -36.33
N GLN A 574 -43.51 20.17 -35.00
CA GLN A 574 -42.43 20.72 -34.18
C GLN A 574 -41.83 19.64 -33.27
N PRO A 575 -40.54 19.74 -32.87
CA PRO A 575 -39.96 18.82 -31.88
C PRO A 575 -40.70 18.87 -30.54
N GLN A 576 -40.94 17.71 -29.91
CA GLN A 576 -41.59 17.63 -28.60
C GLN A 576 -40.83 16.73 -27.64
N ILE A 577 -40.95 17.03 -26.34
CA ILE A 577 -40.34 16.26 -25.24
C ILE A 577 -41.42 15.38 -24.60
N LEU A 578 -41.12 14.09 -24.42
CA LEU A 578 -41.89 13.18 -23.60
C LEU A 578 -41.07 12.74 -22.39
N SER A 579 -41.72 12.73 -21.23
CA SER A 579 -41.17 12.17 -20.00
C SER A 579 -41.89 10.87 -19.65
N ALA A 580 -41.15 9.82 -19.32
CA ALA A 580 -41.67 8.56 -18.84
C ALA A 580 -41.00 8.17 -17.53
N ILE A 581 -41.75 7.56 -16.61
CA ILE A 581 -41.19 6.77 -15.53
C ILE A 581 -40.92 5.39 -16.11
N LEU A 582 -39.78 4.79 -15.79
CA LEU A 582 -39.45 3.45 -16.25
C LEU A 582 -38.87 2.60 -15.13
N LEU A 583 -39.11 1.29 -15.24
CA LEU A 583 -38.45 0.27 -14.46
C LEU A 583 -37.46 -0.47 -15.36
N GLN A 584 -36.23 -0.62 -14.91
CA GLN A 584 -35.19 -1.37 -15.62
C GLN A 584 -34.81 -2.61 -14.82
N LEU A 585 -34.93 -3.78 -15.45
CA LEU A 585 -34.43 -5.04 -14.91
C LEU A 585 -33.19 -5.47 -15.69
N GLU A 586 -32.09 -5.66 -14.99
CA GLU A 586 -30.80 -6.13 -15.52
C GLU A 586 -30.57 -7.58 -15.09
N PHE A 587 -30.66 -8.51 -16.05
CA PHE A 587 -30.31 -9.91 -15.86
C PHE A 587 -30.10 -10.62 -17.21
N PRO A 588 -29.07 -11.47 -17.36
CA PRO A 588 -27.98 -11.71 -16.40
C PRO A 588 -26.99 -10.53 -16.37
N ARG A 589 -26.57 -10.11 -15.17
CA ARG A 589 -25.47 -9.15 -14.98
C ARG A 589 -24.20 -9.86 -14.53
N VAL A 590 -23.24 -9.94 -15.44
CA VAL A 590 -21.97 -10.69 -15.30
C VAL A 590 -20.81 -9.75 -14.98
N THR A 591 -20.02 -10.07 -13.94
CA THR A 591 -18.86 -9.30 -13.51
C THR A 591 -17.59 -10.17 -13.54
N LEU A 592 -16.60 -9.76 -14.34
CA LEU A 592 -15.32 -10.44 -14.52
C LEU A 592 -14.22 -9.78 -13.67
N ALA A 593 -14.07 -10.19 -12.42
CA ALA A 593 -13.20 -9.53 -11.43
C ALA A 593 -11.75 -9.29 -11.89
N LYS A 594 -11.19 -10.15 -12.75
CA LYS A 594 -9.79 -10.06 -13.22
C LYS A 594 -9.56 -9.05 -14.36
N ARG A 595 -10.61 -8.42 -14.92
CA ARG A 595 -10.47 -7.43 -16.00
C ARG A 595 -10.49 -6.00 -15.46
N LYS A 596 -9.52 -5.19 -15.91
CA LYS A 596 -9.43 -3.76 -15.57
C LYS A 596 -10.40 -2.88 -16.37
N THR A 597 -10.82 -3.29 -17.56
CA THR A 597 -11.74 -2.57 -18.46
C THR A 597 -12.83 -3.50 -18.97
N PHE A 598 -14.04 -2.98 -19.20
CA PHE A 598 -15.22 -3.78 -19.58
C PHE A 598 -15.41 -4.96 -18.61
N ARG A 599 -15.44 -4.63 -17.32
CA ARG A 599 -15.53 -5.59 -16.23
C ARG A 599 -16.92 -6.20 -16.11
N THR A 600 -17.96 -5.43 -16.40
CA THR A 600 -19.36 -5.83 -16.19
C THR A 600 -20.15 -5.75 -17.49
N PHE A 601 -20.97 -6.77 -17.72
CA PHE A 601 -21.88 -6.88 -18.86
C PHE A 601 -23.27 -7.22 -18.33
N SER A 602 -24.32 -6.63 -18.88
CA SER A 602 -25.69 -7.00 -18.53
C SER A 602 -26.58 -6.98 -19.75
N LEU A 603 -27.53 -7.92 -19.79
CA LEU A 603 -28.76 -7.71 -20.55
C LEU A 603 -29.74 -6.95 -19.67
N TYR A 604 -30.59 -6.12 -20.29
CA TYR A 604 -31.62 -5.40 -19.57
C TYR A 604 -32.91 -5.33 -20.36
N THR A 605 -34.00 -5.10 -19.63
CA THR A 605 -35.34 -4.85 -20.17
C THR A 605 -35.94 -3.66 -19.44
N GLU A 606 -36.72 -2.86 -20.15
CA GLU A 606 -37.41 -1.68 -19.61
C GLU A 606 -38.92 -1.82 -19.77
N GLY A 607 -39.68 -1.25 -18.83
CA GLY A 607 -41.14 -1.25 -18.83
C GLY A 607 -41.76 -0.08 -18.10
#